data_AF-A0A8I1IUS7-F1
#
_entry.id   AF-A0A8I1IUS7-F1
#
_cell.length_a   1.000
_cell.length_b   1.000
_cell.length_c   1.000
_cell.angle_alpha   90.00
_cell.angle_beta   90.00
_cell.angle_gamma   90.00
#
_symmetry.space_group_name_H-M   'P 1'
#
loop_
_entity.id
_entity.type
_entity.pdbx_description
1 polymer ?
#
loop_
_entity_poly.entity_id
_entity_poly.type
_entity_poly.pdbx_seq_one_letter_code
_entity_poly.pdbx_strand_id
1 'polypeptide(L)'
;MRKFAKTAPVLIVFALLSVMVCFFGCTKDDIQNQAQKIVGNSGQGGGTSLQSGEIYTQPLPSKENTHYFGEPVPVEVFTGNVEYTVNKMTVLNSFDGENFTFPKRPVENGWVSKDGALNPEYMFVLVDVNVKKTTEGEAGQPVLLNNLRLVRSGKDGKAESVGGEMEYLYFKETDNAKRSSLPNEYLGVYLDVGCSVECQVGYFVPKNEESDASKLFFELGPNPDKVQYIYPR
;
A
#
# COMPACT_ATOMS: atom_id res chain seq x y z
N MET A 1 21.32 -57.59 36.44
CA MET A 1 20.22 -56.82 35.85
C MET A 1 20.33 -55.35 36.25
N ARG A 2 20.50 -54.44 35.28
CA ARG A 2 20.00 -53.04 35.35
C ARG A 2 19.93 -52.52 33.91
N LYS A 3 18.72 -52.47 33.37
CA LYS A 3 18.39 -51.91 32.05
C LYS A 3 18.48 -50.38 32.18
N PHE A 4 19.43 -49.73 31.51
CA PHE A 4 19.39 -48.28 31.34
C PHE A 4 18.68 -47.94 30.03
N ALA A 5 17.69 -47.08 30.17
CA ALA A 5 16.60 -46.85 29.24
C ALA A 5 17.04 -46.06 28.00
N LYS A 6 16.58 -46.50 26.83
CA LYS A 6 16.71 -45.83 25.51
C LYS A 6 15.86 -44.54 25.39
N THR A 7 15.57 -43.85 26.48
CA THR A 7 14.68 -42.67 26.52
C THR A 7 15.42 -41.35 26.73
N ALA A 8 16.70 -41.39 27.10
CA ALA A 8 17.52 -40.17 27.30
C ALA A 8 17.73 -39.31 26.04
N PRO A 9 17.94 -39.85 24.82
CA PRO A 9 18.21 -39.00 23.65
C PRO A 9 16.96 -38.27 23.14
N VAL A 10 15.77 -38.89 23.29
CA VAL A 10 14.51 -38.35 22.76
C VAL A 10 14.04 -37.13 23.55
N LEU A 11 14.25 -37.12 24.87
CA LEU A 11 13.93 -35.98 25.73
C LEU A 11 14.81 -34.76 25.46
N ILE A 12 16.09 -34.97 25.12
CA ILE A 12 17.02 -33.89 24.77
C ILE A 12 16.62 -33.27 23.42
N VAL A 13 16.21 -34.08 22.45
CA VAL A 13 15.74 -33.60 21.14
C VAL A 13 14.41 -32.83 21.27
N PHE A 14 13.48 -33.30 22.12
CA PHE A 14 12.24 -32.55 22.39
C PHE A 14 12.49 -31.23 23.13
N ALA A 15 13.44 -31.20 24.07
CA ALA A 15 13.82 -29.97 24.77
C ALA A 15 14.44 -28.94 23.80
N LEU A 16 15.31 -29.37 22.89
CA LEU A 16 15.90 -28.49 21.87
C LEU A 16 14.87 -27.98 20.86
N LEU A 17 13.90 -28.81 20.46
CA LEU A 17 12.77 -28.39 19.62
C LEU A 17 11.85 -27.38 20.35
N SER A 18 11.59 -27.55 21.64
CA SER A 18 10.80 -26.57 22.40
C SER A 18 11.49 -25.22 22.52
N VAL A 19 12.83 -25.19 22.62
CA VAL A 19 13.60 -23.95 22.67
C VAL A 19 13.56 -23.24 21.32
N MET A 20 13.62 -23.96 20.19
CA MET A 20 13.44 -23.37 18.86
C MET A 20 12.04 -22.78 18.65
N VAL A 21 10.99 -23.42 19.16
CA VAL A 21 9.61 -22.88 19.08
C VAL A 21 9.43 -21.65 20.00
N CYS A 22 10.19 -21.54 21.09
CA CYS A 22 10.18 -20.36 21.96
C CYS A 22 10.94 -19.15 21.39
N PHE A 23 11.90 -19.34 20.46
CA PHE A 23 12.66 -18.25 19.84
C PHE A 23 12.13 -17.81 18.46
N PHE A 24 11.28 -18.62 17.81
CA PHE A 24 10.59 -18.27 16.55
C PHE A 24 9.10 -17.91 16.73
N GLY A 25 8.64 -17.79 17.97
CA GLY A 25 7.37 -17.14 18.26
C GLY A 25 7.51 -15.63 18.06
N CYS A 26 7.49 -15.15 16.82
CA CYS A 26 6.99 -13.80 16.55
C CYS A 26 5.62 -13.74 17.19
N THR A 27 5.54 -13.07 18.34
CA THR A 27 4.27 -12.88 19.03
C THR A 27 3.36 -12.11 18.10
N LYS A 28 2.06 -12.38 18.21
CA LYS A 28 1.03 -11.70 17.41
C LYS A 28 1.13 -10.16 17.55
N ASP A 29 1.72 -9.70 18.63
CA ASP A 29 1.94 -8.29 18.98
C ASP A 29 3.11 -7.66 18.19
N ASP A 30 4.15 -8.42 17.83
CA ASP A 30 5.25 -7.93 16.99
C ASP A 30 4.79 -7.68 15.54
N ILE A 31 3.83 -8.49 15.05
CA ILE A 31 3.22 -8.31 13.72
C ILE A 31 2.28 -7.10 13.71
N GLN A 32 1.55 -6.84 14.81
CA GLN A 32 0.69 -5.65 14.91
C GLN A 32 1.51 -4.35 14.97
N ASN A 33 2.63 -4.34 15.69
CA ASN A 33 3.51 -3.16 15.76
C ASN A 33 4.23 -2.86 14.43
N GLN A 34 4.51 -3.88 13.61
CA GLN A 34 5.04 -3.66 12.26
C GLN A 34 3.96 -3.23 11.26
N ALA A 35 2.72 -3.73 11.38
CA ALA A 35 1.60 -3.30 10.55
C ALA A 35 1.19 -1.84 10.83
N GLN A 36 1.22 -1.41 12.09
CA GLN A 36 0.98 0.01 12.45
C GLN A 36 2.10 0.97 12.07
N LYS A 37 3.30 0.45 11.73
CA LYS A 37 4.41 1.29 11.28
C LYS A 37 4.33 1.64 9.78
N ILE A 38 3.48 0.95 9.02
CA ILE A 38 3.32 1.13 7.56
C ILE A 38 1.91 1.66 7.23
N VAL A 39 0.90 1.40 8.06
CA VAL A 39 -0.44 2.00 7.91
C VAL A 39 -0.52 3.26 8.78
N GLY A 40 -0.72 4.41 8.13
CA GLY A 40 -0.90 5.70 8.78
C GLY A 40 -1.89 5.62 9.94
N ASN A 41 -1.44 6.12 11.10
CA ASN A 41 -2.18 6.08 12.34
C ASN A 41 -3.43 6.97 12.25
N SER A 42 -4.59 6.39 11.99
CA SER A 42 -5.90 7.02 12.17
C SER A 42 -6.57 6.49 13.46
N GLY A 43 -6.29 7.14 14.58
CA GLY A 43 -7.04 6.90 15.83
C GLY A 43 -6.25 7.22 17.10
N GLN A 44 -6.73 8.21 17.85
CA GLN A 44 -6.19 8.63 19.16
C GLN A 44 -6.20 7.51 20.22
N GLY A 45 -5.09 7.35 20.94
CA GLY A 45 -5.01 6.61 22.20
C GLY A 45 -3.63 6.82 22.85
N GLY A 46 -3.58 7.51 23.98
CA GLY A 46 -2.34 7.94 24.64
C GLY A 46 -1.49 6.80 25.20
N GLY A 47 -0.17 6.94 25.05
CA GLY A 47 0.83 6.06 25.66
C GLY A 47 2.26 6.43 25.24
N THR A 48 2.93 7.20 26.10
CA THR A 48 4.39 7.47 26.18
C THR A 48 5.15 7.72 24.87
N SER A 49 5.36 9.01 24.62
CA SER A 49 6.24 9.67 23.66
C SER A 49 7.59 8.99 23.41
N LEU A 50 7.82 8.55 22.18
CA LEU A 50 9.12 8.67 21.53
C LEU A 50 9.31 10.14 21.14
N GLN A 51 10.14 10.86 21.89
CA GLN A 51 10.72 12.10 21.41
C GLN A 51 11.77 11.75 20.33
N SER A 52 11.40 11.91 19.06
CA SER A 52 12.35 12.26 18.00
C SER A 52 11.79 13.48 17.28
N GLY A 53 12.27 14.65 17.70
CA GLY A 53 11.83 15.97 17.22
C GLY A 53 12.43 16.34 15.87
N GLU A 54 12.15 15.56 14.84
CA GLU A 54 12.13 16.10 13.48
C GLU A 54 10.68 16.41 13.14
N ILE A 55 10.36 17.69 12.98
CA ILE A 55 9.10 18.09 12.39
C ILE A 55 9.21 17.63 10.93
N TYR A 56 8.62 16.47 10.62
CA TYR A 56 8.48 16.02 9.24
C TYR A 56 7.65 17.06 8.50
N THR A 57 8.33 17.93 7.75
CA THR A 57 7.68 18.87 6.84
C THR A 57 7.61 18.20 5.49
N GLN A 58 6.46 17.61 5.18
CA GLN A 58 6.10 17.23 3.82
C GLN A 58 6.44 18.41 2.89
N PRO A 59 7.26 18.21 1.85
CA PRO A 59 7.70 19.29 0.98
C PRO A 59 6.48 19.81 0.24
N LEU A 60 6.33 21.15 0.17
CA LEU A 60 5.27 21.73 -0.64
C LEU A 60 5.49 21.41 -2.14
N PRO A 61 4.41 21.38 -2.94
CA PRO A 61 4.54 21.34 -4.38
C PRO A 61 5.43 22.47 -4.92
N SER A 62 6.41 22.11 -5.74
CA SER A 62 7.40 22.98 -6.39
C SER A 62 7.59 22.57 -7.85
N LYS A 63 8.39 23.32 -8.61
CA LYS A 63 8.65 22.99 -10.02
C LYS A 63 9.40 21.67 -10.19
N GLU A 64 10.18 21.27 -9.19
CA GLU A 64 11.07 20.11 -9.22
C GLU A 64 10.36 18.81 -8.86
N ASN A 65 9.30 18.86 -8.06
CA ASN A 65 8.54 17.69 -7.60
C ASN A 65 7.10 17.64 -8.12
N THR A 66 6.71 18.56 -9.01
CA THR A 66 5.38 18.58 -9.63
C THR A 66 5.43 18.02 -11.04
N HIS A 67 4.55 17.05 -11.28
CA HIS A 67 4.37 16.33 -12.54
C HIS A 67 2.90 16.32 -12.93
N TYR A 68 2.62 15.93 -14.17
CA TYR A 68 1.26 15.85 -14.70
C TYR A 68 0.95 14.46 -15.26
N PHE A 69 -0.34 14.17 -15.45
CA PHE A 69 -0.78 12.92 -16.07
C PHE A 69 -0.09 12.69 -17.43
N GLY A 70 0.34 11.46 -17.66
CA GLY A 70 1.11 11.01 -18.82
C GLY A 70 2.63 11.15 -18.68
N GLU A 71 3.13 11.80 -17.64
CA GLU A 71 4.57 11.95 -17.41
C GLU A 71 5.11 10.75 -16.59
N PRO A 72 6.27 10.16 -16.97
CA PRO A 72 6.94 9.17 -16.15
C PRO A 72 7.63 9.86 -14.96
N VAL A 73 7.24 9.44 -13.76
CA VAL A 73 7.73 9.99 -12.49
C VAL A 73 8.62 8.95 -11.81
N PRO A 74 9.94 9.18 -11.73
CA PRO A 74 10.85 8.28 -11.04
C PRO A 74 10.70 8.42 -9.52
N VAL A 75 10.68 7.29 -8.84
CA VAL A 75 10.61 7.21 -7.39
C VAL A 75 11.53 6.12 -6.86
N GLU A 76 12.22 6.43 -5.78
CA GLU A 76 13.02 5.47 -5.01
C GLU A 76 12.09 4.76 -4.03
N VAL A 77 12.03 3.43 -4.12
CA VAL A 77 11.32 2.55 -3.18
C VAL A 77 12.29 1.52 -2.61
N PHE A 78 11.90 0.82 -1.55
CA PHE A 78 12.74 -0.22 -0.94
C PHE A 78 13.21 -1.30 -1.93
N THR A 79 12.43 -1.53 -2.99
CA THR A 79 12.68 -2.56 -4.00
C THR A 79 13.47 -2.06 -5.21
N GLY A 80 14.04 -0.85 -5.13
CA GLY A 80 14.84 -0.21 -6.16
C GLY A 80 14.17 1.06 -6.69
N ASN A 81 14.54 1.49 -7.90
CA ASN A 81 13.91 2.61 -8.56
C ASN A 81 12.76 2.11 -9.45
N VAL A 82 11.67 2.87 -9.43
CA VAL A 82 10.46 2.59 -10.19
C VAL A 82 10.01 3.89 -10.88
N GLU A 83 9.45 3.78 -12.07
CA GLU A 83 8.78 4.89 -12.76
C GLU A 83 7.27 4.64 -12.73
N TYR A 84 6.51 5.62 -12.25
CA TYR A 84 5.05 5.61 -12.31
C TYR A 84 4.58 6.58 -13.39
N THR A 85 3.59 6.18 -14.18
CA THR A 85 2.91 7.06 -15.12
C THR A 85 1.42 6.97 -14.87
N VAL A 86 0.84 8.02 -14.29
CA VAL A 86 -0.62 8.12 -14.10
C VAL A 86 -1.22 8.61 -15.41
N ASN A 87 -2.02 7.77 -16.07
CA ASN A 87 -2.54 8.05 -17.40
C ASN A 87 -3.93 8.70 -17.34
N LYS A 88 -4.80 8.18 -16.47
CA LYS A 88 -6.21 8.57 -16.41
C LYS A 88 -6.75 8.39 -15.01
N MET A 89 -7.63 9.30 -14.60
CA MET A 89 -8.45 9.19 -13.41
C MET A 89 -9.93 9.18 -13.82
N THR A 90 -10.68 8.20 -13.36
CA THR A 90 -12.12 8.04 -13.62
C THR A 90 -12.86 8.00 -12.29
N VAL A 91 -13.92 8.78 -12.17
CA VAL A 91 -14.74 8.86 -10.96
C VAL A 91 -16.04 8.11 -11.19
N LEU A 92 -16.31 7.11 -10.35
CA LEU A 92 -17.49 6.28 -10.41
C LEU A 92 -18.38 6.55 -9.20
N ASN A 93 -19.66 6.85 -9.48
CA ASN A 93 -20.71 6.99 -8.45
C ASN A 93 -21.59 5.73 -8.33
N SER A 94 -21.43 4.78 -9.26
CA SER A 94 -21.96 3.43 -9.21
C SER A 94 -21.02 2.50 -9.99
N PHE A 95 -21.17 1.18 -9.81
CA PHE A 95 -20.45 0.17 -10.57
C PHE A 95 -21.30 -0.45 -11.67
N ASP A 96 -22.42 0.18 -12.04
CA ASP A 96 -23.38 -0.40 -12.98
C ASP A 96 -22.73 -0.71 -14.33
N GLY A 97 -22.66 -2.00 -14.68
CA GLY A 97 -22.01 -2.47 -15.92
C GLY A 97 -20.52 -2.79 -15.79
N GLU A 98 -19.90 -2.53 -14.64
CA GLU A 98 -18.50 -2.85 -14.34
C GLU A 98 -18.39 -4.07 -13.42
N ASN A 99 -17.49 -4.99 -13.72
CA ASN A 99 -17.26 -6.20 -12.92
C ASN A 99 -16.00 -6.06 -12.07
N PHE A 100 -16.11 -5.35 -10.95
CA PHE A 100 -15.05 -5.27 -9.96
C PHE A 100 -15.03 -6.50 -9.04
N THR A 101 -13.83 -6.98 -8.71
CA THR A 101 -13.62 -7.96 -7.64
C THR A 101 -12.80 -7.30 -6.53
N PHE A 102 -13.40 -7.17 -5.36
CA PHE A 102 -12.76 -6.54 -4.20
C PHE A 102 -12.25 -7.59 -3.20
N PRO A 103 -11.19 -7.29 -2.43
CA PRO A 103 -10.87 -8.05 -1.24
C PRO A 103 -11.99 -7.94 -0.19
N LYS A 104 -11.88 -8.67 0.92
CA LYS A 104 -12.90 -8.66 1.98
C LYS A 104 -13.06 -7.29 2.65
N ARG A 105 -11.97 -6.53 2.78
CA ARG A 105 -11.90 -5.29 3.57
C ARG A 105 -12.87 -4.20 3.08
N PRO A 106 -13.01 -3.89 1.77
CA PRO A 106 -14.04 -2.97 1.30
C PRO A 106 -15.48 -3.34 1.65
N VAL A 107 -15.80 -4.63 1.71
CA VAL A 107 -17.12 -5.12 2.10
C VAL A 107 -17.31 -5.03 3.62
N GLU A 108 -16.29 -5.41 4.40
CA GLU A 108 -16.30 -5.34 5.87
C GLU A 108 -16.38 -3.89 6.38
N ASN A 109 -15.77 -2.94 5.68
CA ASN A 109 -15.81 -1.51 5.97
C ASN A 109 -17.09 -0.81 5.45
N GLY A 110 -17.95 -1.53 4.73
CA GLY A 110 -19.21 -0.98 4.22
C GLY A 110 -19.06 0.00 3.04
N TRP A 111 -17.90 0.02 2.37
CA TRP A 111 -17.68 0.82 1.16
C TRP A 111 -18.35 0.19 -0.06
N VAL A 112 -18.43 -1.14 -0.07
CA VAL A 112 -19.13 -1.93 -1.08
C VAL A 112 -20.12 -2.85 -0.37
N SER A 113 -21.32 -2.99 -0.91
CA SER A 113 -22.32 -3.92 -0.39
C SER A 113 -21.92 -5.37 -0.62
N LYS A 114 -22.59 -6.31 0.05
CA LYS A 114 -22.38 -7.75 -0.18
C LYS A 114 -22.70 -8.18 -1.62
N ASP A 115 -23.60 -7.45 -2.27
CA ASP A 115 -24.00 -7.68 -3.66
C ASP A 115 -23.11 -6.94 -4.66
N GLY A 116 -22.04 -6.30 -4.19
CA GLY A 116 -21.04 -5.63 -5.03
C GLY A 116 -21.40 -4.20 -5.42
N ALA A 117 -22.41 -3.57 -4.80
CA ALA A 117 -22.78 -2.18 -5.11
C ALA A 117 -21.93 -1.18 -4.33
N LEU A 118 -21.53 -0.07 -4.96
CA LEU A 118 -20.84 1.04 -4.28
C LEU A 118 -21.78 1.69 -3.26
N ASN A 119 -21.28 1.94 -2.04
CA ASN A 119 -22.00 2.73 -1.04
C ASN A 119 -22.17 4.18 -1.54
N PRO A 120 -23.40 4.73 -1.57
CA PRO A 120 -23.67 6.08 -2.08
C PRO A 120 -22.97 7.20 -1.32
N GLU A 121 -22.50 6.97 -0.09
CA GLU A 121 -21.70 7.93 0.68
C GLU A 121 -20.26 8.07 0.17
N TYR A 122 -19.83 7.17 -0.72
CA TYR A 122 -18.50 7.14 -1.31
C TYR A 122 -18.56 7.42 -2.80
N MET A 123 -17.47 7.97 -3.32
CA MET A 123 -17.12 7.87 -4.74
C MET A 123 -15.95 6.91 -4.88
N PHE A 124 -15.91 6.17 -5.98
CA PHE A 124 -14.77 5.31 -6.29
C PHE A 124 -13.93 5.95 -7.38
N VAL A 125 -12.67 6.24 -7.04
CA VAL A 125 -11.70 6.83 -7.98
C VAL A 125 -10.86 5.70 -8.55
N LEU A 126 -11.04 5.38 -9.83
CA LEU A 126 -10.28 4.38 -10.57
C LEU A 126 -9.18 5.07 -11.39
N VAL A 127 -7.96 4.58 -11.30
CA VAL A 127 -6.78 5.22 -11.88
C VAL A 127 -6.04 4.23 -12.74
N ASP A 128 -5.84 4.58 -14.01
CA ASP A 128 -5.01 3.81 -14.94
C ASP A 128 -3.56 4.26 -14.77
N VAL A 129 -2.69 3.32 -14.39
CA VAL A 129 -1.28 3.58 -14.06
C VAL A 129 -0.38 2.58 -14.79
N ASN A 130 0.69 3.07 -15.40
CA ASN A 130 1.80 2.21 -15.83
C ASN A 130 2.93 2.28 -14.79
N VAL A 131 3.46 1.13 -14.41
CA VAL A 131 4.57 1.02 -13.45
C VAL A 131 5.71 0.25 -14.08
N LYS A 132 6.91 0.81 -14.03
CA LYS A 132 8.13 0.21 -14.63
C LYS A 132 9.24 0.13 -13.60
N LYS A 133 9.83 -1.06 -13.43
CA LYS A 133 11.00 -1.23 -12.57
C LYS A 133 12.25 -0.86 -13.35
N THR A 134 13.05 0.08 -12.84
CA THR A 134 14.24 0.58 -13.56
C THR A 134 15.55 0.08 -12.97
N THR A 135 15.59 -0.21 -11.67
CA THR A 135 16.77 -0.82 -11.03
C THR A 135 16.36 -1.92 -10.06
N GLU A 136 17.30 -2.81 -9.74
CA GLU A 136 17.11 -3.75 -8.64
C GLU A 136 17.17 -3.05 -7.28
N GLY A 137 16.55 -3.68 -6.28
CA GLY A 137 16.67 -3.36 -4.87
C GLY A 137 16.67 -4.65 -4.06
N GLU A 138 15.95 -4.70 -2.95
CA GLU A 138 15.87 -5.93 -2.14
C GLU A 138 15.21 -7.08 -2.91
N ALA A 139 15.87 -8.24 -2.89
CA ALA A 139 15.39 -9.44 -3.59
C ALA A 139 14.11 -9.99 -2.95
N GLY A 140 13.17 -10.43 -3.78
CA GLY A 140 11.94 -11.09 -3.32
C GLY A 140 10.86 -10.15 -2.79
N GLN A 141 11.05 -8.83 -2.91
CA GLN A 141 10.07 -7.82 -2.52
C GLN A 141 9.30 -7.29 -3.73
N PRO A 142 7.96 -7.18 -3.67
CA PRO A 142 7.17 -6.61 -4.74
C PRO A 142 7.21 -5.07 -4.72
N VAL A 143 6.92 -4.45 -5.86
CA VAL A 143 6.62 -3.02 -5.90
C VAL A 143 5.24 -2.82 -5.29
N LEU A 144 5.15 -2.05 -4.20
CA LEU A 144 3.88 -1.73 -3.55
C LEU A 144 3.24 -0.50 -4.21
N LEU A 145 2.02 -0.68 -4.72
CA LEU A 145 1.32 0.36 -5.49
C LEU A 145 0.68 1.42 -4.60
N ASN A 146 0.46 1.11 -3.31
CA ASN A 146 -0.07 2.05 -2.31
C ASN A 146 0.89 3.20 -1.96
N ASN A 147 2.10 3.22 -2.55
CA ASN A 147 2.98 4.39 -2.57
C ASN A 147 2.39 5.55 -3.37
N LEU A 148 1.47 5.28 -4.30
CA LEU A 148 0.65 6.29 -4.96
C LEU A 148 -0.55 6.60 -4.04
N ARG A 149 -0.55 7.77 -3.41
CA ARG A 149 -1.59 8.20 -2.47
C ARG A 149 -2.49 9.22 -3.14
N LEU A 150 -3.80 9.03 -3.02
CA LEU A 150 -4.78 10.01 -3.45
C LEU A 150 -4.95 11.09 -2.37
N VAL A 151 -4.76 12.34 -2.75
CA VAL A 151 -4.69 13.48 -1.84
C VAL A 151 -5.45 14.69 -2.40
N ARG A 152 -5.65 15.70 -1.55
CA ARG A 152 -6.16 17.03 -1.93
C ARG A 152 -5.27 18.12 -1.35
N SER A 153 -5.46 19.37 -1.78
CA SER A 153 -4.75 20.50 -1.19
C SER A 153 -5.42 20.92 0.12
N GLY A 154 -4.65 20.90 1.20
CA GLY A 154 -5.01 21.48 2.49
C GLY A 154 -4.99 23.01 2.47
N LYS A 155 -5.49 23.60 3.55
CA LYS A 155 -5.58 25.07 3.68
C LYS A 155 -4.21 25.76 3.71
N ASP A 156 -3.18 25.04 4.12
CA ASP A 156 -1.79 25.51 4.17
C ASP A 156 -1.00 25.15 2.90
N GLY A 157 -1.66 24.61 1.88
CA GLY A 157 -1.05 24.21 0.61
C GLY A 157 -0.35 22.84 0.64
N LYS A 158 -0.33 22.15 1.79
CA LYS A 158 0.18 20.77 1.87
C LYS A 158 -0.83 19.78 1.32
N ALA A 159 -0.36 18.61 0.92
CA ALA A 159 -1.29 17.56 0.51
C ALA A 159 -1.88 16.86 1.74
N GLU A 160 -3.21 16.78 1.80
CA GLU A 160 -3.96 16.09 2.84
C GLU A 160 -4.54 14.78 2.29
N SER A 161 -4.51 13.72 3.09
CA SER A 161 -5.21 12.48 2.77
C SER A 161 -6.72 12.72 2.77
N VAL A 162 -7.42 12.10 1.81
CA VAL A 162 -8.89 12.19 1.68
C VAL A 162 -9.63 11.04 2.35
N GLY A 163 -9.00 10.38 3.33
CA GLY A 163 -9.60 9.25 4.06
C GLY A 163 -9.83 7.98 3.22
N GLY A 164 -9.37 7.98 1.96
CA GLY A 164 -9.49 6.84 1.05
C GLY A 164 -8.19 6.03 0.99
N GLU A 165 -8.28 4.76 1.36
CA GLU A 165 -7.20 3.80 1.15
C GLU A 165 -7.30 3.20 -0.27
N MET A 166 -6.14 2.97 -0.89
CA MET A 166 -6.07 2.18 -2.12
C MET A 166 -6.43 0.74 -1.76
N GLU A 167 -7.50 0.22 -2.34
CA GLU A 167 -8.08 -1.07 -1.93
C GLU A 167 -8.48 -1.94 -3.13
N TYR A 168 -8.06 -1.50 -4.32
CA TYR A 168 -8.26 -2.20 -5.56
C TYR A 168 -6.97 -2.16 -6.38
N LEU A 169 -6.56 -3.31 -6.89
CA LEU A 169 -5.48 -3.47 -7.85
C LEU A 169 -5.87 -4.54 -8.87
N TYR A 170 -6.00 -4.12 -10.12
CA TYR A 170 -6.19 -5.01 -11.25
C TYR A 170 -5.07 -4.84 -12.28
N PHE A 171 -4.57 -5.97 -12.76
CA PHE A 171 -3.70 -6.05 -13.92
C PHE A 171 -3.75 -7.48 -14.43
N LYS A 172 -3.44 -7.66 -15.71
CA LYS A 172 -3.27 -8.98 -16.29
C LYS A 172 -1.86 -9.47 -15.99
N GLU A 173 -1.74 -10.58 -15.26
CA GLU A 173 -0.44 -11.19 -15.01
C GLU A 173 0.23 -11.63 -16.31
N THR A 174 1.55 -11.47 -16.36
CA THR A 174 2.42 -11.93 -17.44
C THR A 174 3.58 -12.71 -16.83
N ASP A 175 4.53 -13.19 -17.64
CA ASP A 175 5.72 -13.85 -17.09
C ASP A 175 6.60 -12.88 -16.28
N ASN A 176 6.56 -11.59 -16.61
CA ASN A 176 7.41 -10.56 -15.99
C ASN A 176 6.66 -9.69 -14.97
N ALA A 177 5.34 -9.88 -14.81
CA ALA A 177 4.50 -9.14 -13.89
C ALA A 177 3.54 -10.09 -13.17
N LYS A 178 3.78 -10.35 -11.89
CA LYS A 178 2.98 -11.27 -11.06
C LYS A 178 2.45 -10.56 -9.82
N ARG A 179 1.27 -10.97 -9.35
CA ARG A 179 0.73 -10.45 -8.09
C ARG A 179 1.60 -10.92 -6.94
N SER A 180 1.76 -10.07 -5.94
CA SER A 180 2.43 -10.46 -4.71
C SER A 180 1.72 -11.66 -4.09
N SER A 181 2.52 -12.64 -3.68
CA SER A 181 2.07 -13.80 -2.91
C SER A 181 2.21 -13.56 -1.41
N LEU A 182 2.69 -12.39 -0.98
CA LEU A 182 2.89 -12.07 0.42
C LEU A 182 1.54 -11.80 1.11
N PRO A 183 1.25 -12.43 2.27
CA PRO A 183 -0.08 -12.43 2.90
C PRO A 183 -0.72 -11.07 3.21
N ASN A 184 0.06 -9.98 3.21
CA ASN A 184 -0.39 -8.63 3.55
C ASN A 184 -0.12 -7.59 2.44
N GLU A 185 0.33 -8.02 1.27
CA GLU A 185 0.76 -7.12 0.20
C GLU A 185 -0.03 -7.37 -1.09
N TYR A 186 -1.35 -7.52 -0.97
CA TYR A 186 -2.22 -7.82 -2.10
C TYR A 186 -2.26 -6.69 -3.18
N LEU A 187 -1.73 -5.51 -2.83
CA LEU A 187 -1.48 -4.36 -3.71
C LEU A 187 -0.05 -4.34 -4.29
N GLY A 188 0.71 -5.42 -4.12
CA GLY A 188 2.08 -5.57 -4.61
C GLY A 188 2.15 -6.26 -5.96
N VAL A 189 3.11 -5.85 -6.78
CA VAL A 189 3.45 -6.48 -8.06
C VAL A 189 4.93 -6.86 -8.08
N TYR A 190 5.22 -8.14 -8.31
CA TYR A 190 6.56 -8.58 -8.69
C TYR A 190 6.79 -8.20 -10.15
N LEU A 191 7.83 -7.42 -10.38
CA LEU A 191 8.18 -6.88 -11.69
C LEU A 191 9.68 -7.03 -11.91
N ASP A 192 10.06 -7.55 -13.07
CA ASP A 192 11.47 -7.66 -13.45
C ASP A 192 12.04 -6.30 -13.88
N VAL A 193 13.34 -6.08 -13.70
CA VAL A 193 13.99 -4.84 -14.12
C VAL A 193 13.89 -4.66 -15.64
N GLY A 194 13.52 -3.46 -16.05
CA GLY A 194 13.26 -3.08 -17.44
C GLY A 194 11.85 -3.41 -17.92
N CYS A 195 11.07 -4.18 -17.16
CA CYS A 195 9.68 -4.49 -17.49
C CYS A 195 8.72 -3.45 -16.93
N SER A 196 7.55 -3.35 -17.56
CA SER A 196 6.45 -2.51 -17.12
C SER A 196 5.14 -3.29 -17.05
N VAL A 197 4.20 -2.77 -16.26
CA VAL A 197 2.85 -3.30 -16.13
C VAL A 197 1.85 -2.15 -16.20
N GLU A 198 0.86 -2.32 -17.06
CA GLU A 198 -0.35 -1.49 -17.05
C GLU A 198 -1.31 -2.07 -16.01
N CYS A 199 -1.73 -1.24 -15.08
CA CYS A 199 -2.60 -1.63 -13.98
C CYS A 199 -3.66 -0.56 -13.71
N GLN A 200 -4.71 -0.98 -13.03
CA GLN A 200 -5.73 -0.11 -12.49
C GLN A 200 -5.69 -0.19 -10.97
N VAL A 201 -5.62 0.96 -10.32
CA VAL A 201 -5.71 1.09 -8.86
C VAL A 201 -6.94 1.88 -8.49
N GLY A 202 -7.57 1.54 -7.36
CA GLY A 202 -8.83 2.16 -6.97
C GLY A 202 -8.89 2.59 -5.50
N TYR A 203 -9.56 3.71 -5.27
CA TYR A 203 -9.70 4.36 -3.96
C TYR A 203 -11.17 4.60 -3.65
N PHE A 204 -11.57 4.34 -2.41
CA PHE A 204 -12.89 4.72 -1.89
C PHE A 204 -12.77 6.06 -1.17
N VAL A 205 -13.34 7.12 -1.73
CA VAL A 205 -13.29 8.46 -1.14
C VAL A 205 -14.64 8.79 -0.50
N PRO A 206 -14.68 9.04 0.82
CA PRO A 206 -15.90 9.53 1.48
C PRO A 206 -16.30 10.90 0.92
N LYS A 207 -17.55 11.05 0.47
CA LYS A 207 -18.04 12.31 -0.13
C LYS A 207 -18.12 13.46 0.86
N ASN A 208 -18.16 13.18 2.17
CA ASN A 208 -18.10 14.19 3.22
C ASN A 208 -16.68 14.75 3.42
N GLU A 209 -15.63 13.99 3.04
CA GLU A 209 -14.23 14.45 3.09
C GLU A 209 -13.87 15.24 1.83
N GLU A 210 -14.21 14.71 0.66
CA GLU A 210 -14.14 15.44 -0.61
C GLU A 210 -15.20 14.91 -1.58
N SER A 211 -16.01 15.80 -2.15
CA SER A 211 -17.02 15.46 -3.15
C SER A 211 -16.63 15.91 -4.56
N ASP A 212 -15.67 16.82 -4.67
CA ASP A 212 -15.19 17.38 -5.94
C ASP A 212 -13.87 16.73 -6.35
N ALA A 213 -13.97 15.75 -7.23
CA ALA A 213 -12.81 15.02 -7.73
C ALA A 213 -11.82 15.89 -8.52
N SER A 214 -12.18 17.09 -8.97
CA SER A 214 -11.26 18.00 -9.65
C SER A 214 -10.16 18.56 -8.73
N LYS A 215 -10.35 18.45 -7.41
CA LYS A 215 -9.36 18.85 -6.40
C LYS A 215 -8.37 17.74 -6.04
N LEU A 216 -8.59 16.53 -6.56
CA LEU A 216 -7.79 15.38 -6.23
C LEU A 216 -6.56 15.31 -7.13
N PHE A 217 -5.44 14.95 -6.52
CA PHE A 217 -4.18 14.65 -7.20
C PHE A 217 -3.45 13.54 -6.45
N PHE A 218 -2.27 13.16 -6.94
CA PHE A 218 -1.50 12.10 -6.31
C PHE A 218 -0.25 12.62 -5.63
N GLU A 219 0.06 12.00 -4.52
CA GLU A 219 1.34 12.08 -3.85
C GLU A 219 2.03 10.73 -4.00
N LEU A 220 3.31 10.75 -4.39
CA LEU A 220 4.08 9.55 -4.70
C LEU A 220 5.41 9.57 -3.95
N GLY A 221 5.69 8.48 -3.24
CA GLY A 221 6.99 8.21 -2.64
C GLY A 221 6.91 7.90 -1.15
N PRO A 222 7.57 6.81 -0.69
CA PRO A 222 7.57 6.44 0.73
C PRO A 222 8.46 7.35 1.58
N ASN A 223 9.42 8.05 0.95
CA ASN A 223 10.29 8.98 1.64
C ASN A 223 9.65 10.39 1.70
N PRO A 224 9.34 10.91 2.91
CA PRO A 224 8.69 12.21 3.06
C PRO A 224 9.52 13.36 2.47
N ASP A 225 10.85 13.25 2.37
CA ASP A 225 11.72 14.31 1.86
C ASP A 225 11.84 14.33 0.33
N LYS A 226 11.38 13.27 -0.35
CA LYS A 226 11.52 13.09 -1.81
C LYS A 226 10.16 12.89 -2.51
N VAL A 227 9.09 13.30 -1.84
CA VAL A 227 7.72 13.20 -2.35
C VAL A 227 7.59 13.90 -3.70
N GLN A 228 6.92 13.22 -4.63
CA GLN A 228 6.50 13.73 -5.93
C GLN A 228 4.98 13.97 -5.93
N TYR A 229 4.53 14.98 -6.65
CA TYR A 229 3.12 15.31 -6.84
C TYR A 229 2.73 15.16 -8.28
N ILE A 230 1.58 14.52 -8.55
CA ILE A 230 1.11 14.26 -9.91
C ILE A 230 -0.30 14.80 -10.06
N TYR A 231 -0.45 15.85 -10.86
CA TYR A 231 -1.71 16.55 -11.06
C TYR A 231 -2.43 16.11 -12.33
N PRO A 232 -3.78 16.06 -12.32
CA PRO A 232 -4.56 16.09 -13.55
C PRO A 232 -4.21 17.33 -14.39
N ARG A 233 -4.32 17.24 -15.71
CA ARG A 233 -4.19 18.39 -16.61
C ARG A 233 -5.50 19.16 -16.75
#